data_AF-A0A1C5XFB4-F1
#
_entry.id   AF-A0A1C5XFB4-F1
#
_cell.length_a   1.000
_cell.length_b   1.000
_cell.length_c   1.000
_cell.angle_alpha   90.00
_cell.angle_beta   90.00
_cell.angle_gamma   90.00
#
_symmetry.space_group_name_H-M   'P 1'
#
loop_
_entity.id
_entity.type
_entity.pdbx_description
1 polymer ?
#
loop_
_entity_poly.entity_id
_entity_poly.type
_entity_poly.pdbx_seq_one_letter_code
_entity_poly.pdbx_strand_id
1 'polypeptide(L)'
;MKKARRIKAGVLAFTAVVSVAVTSVPVYAVEDSPVVYDLKAEQKNQENLEYDQAALDLLKYCNKDDFKTWDQSLAPMNDAQAQEIKTFVDDQIVKGETEDYKKARLIYDWITKNVRYAGSNDTDIGLAPYDVFTKKVAVCGGYSNLYKAMLNAAGIPAIYVIGWAGGQGHAWNLVYADGKWFYSDTTWGVSNPNYYFAPDVKDFSGSHKTQDLVQVRLEGANNTQIGFSNGIAVVGVKDGITEVKIPEKFNDLDIVSVSSDIFNSTLKTLDISKRVTHIDTQLVSNAVSLQEIRVAEENTAYASVDGVLFTKDLKEILCYPAARTDESFTLPKETEKYDEKETFVCEKLKDIHVEEGNSKYSSYDGCIYNKEKTLLLTIPEAKTEVKVPGTVVLDNTTFDSRSNITKIELEEGITTVMPYVFNYCTGIKELYLPDSLESIEADAFNGVNLKQVTVYGNRGTYAEEFAKKNGCTFVADTSDYKKGDVDLDGNVAIGDVRVVLRSICQKIELNEMQELAADVEKDDKVDIKDLRKILRYVCGKIDSL
;
A
#
# COMPACT_ATOMS: atom_id res chain seq x y z
N MET A 1 -6.78 -45.42 -24.25
CA MET A 1 -7.68 -44.37 -24.78
C MET A 1 -8.13 -43.45 -23.64
N LYS A 2 -7.58 -42.23 -23.56
CA LYS A 2 -8.28 -40.96 -23.29
C LYS A 2 -7.23 -39.87 -23.08
N LYS A 3 -7.22 -38.90 -23.99
CA LYS A 3 -6.43 -37.67 -23.93
C LYS A 3 -7.02 -36.77 -22.84
N ALA A 4 -6.20 -36.30 -21.90
CA ALA A 4 -6.50 -35.11 -21.10
C ALA A 4 -5.99 -33.89 -21.87
N ARG A 5 -6.91 -32.97 -22.20
CA ARG A 5 -6.63 -31.70 -22.88
C ARG A 5 -6.70 -30.60 -21.81
N ARG A 6 -5.59 -29.85 -21.68
CA ARG A 6 -5.46 -28.66 -20.83
C ARG A 6 -6.49 -27.58 -21.20
N ILE A 7 -7.06 -26.93 -20.19
CA ILE A 7 -7.62 -25.57 -20.27
C ILE A 7 -7.04 -24.77 -19.09
N LYS A 8 -6.59 -23.56 -19.39
CA LYS A 8 -5.95 -22.59 -18.47
C LYS A 8 -6.96 -22.13 -17.40
N ALA A 9 -6.52 -22.06 -16.14
CA ALA A 9 -7.22 -21.34 -15.07
C ALA A 9 -6.55 -19.98 -14.88
N GLY A 10 -7.33 -18.91 -15.03
CA GLY A 10 -6.99 -17.57 -14.60
C GLY A 10 -7.13 -17.44 -13.08
N VAL A 11 -6.27 -16.60 -12.52
CA VAL A 11 -6.13 -16.27 -11.11
C VAL A 11 -7.39 -15.56 -10.60
N LEU A 12 -7.93 -16.02 -9.46
CA LEU A 12 -8.56 -15.14 -8.48
C LEU A 12 -8.33 -15.75 -7.08
N ALA A 13 -7.53 -15.06 -6.28
CA ALA A 13 -7.11 -15.47 -4.96
C ALA A 13 -8.26 -15.31 -3.95
N PHE A 14 -8.49 -16.35 -3.14
CA PHE A 14 -9.20 -16.22 -1.86
C PHE A 14 -8.53 -17.11 -0.80
N THR A 15 -8.37 -16.51 0.38
CA THR A 15 -8.29 -17.10 1.74
C THR A 15 -7.09 -17.95 2.14
N ALA A 16 -6.42 -17.49 3.20
CA ALA A 16 -5.67 -18.34 4.11
C ALA A 16 -6.64 -18.97 5.14
N VAL A 17 -6.51 -20.28 5.33
CA VAL A 17 -7.27 -21.10 6.29
C VAL A 17 -6.42 -21.32 7.54
N VAL A 18 -6.97 -21.02 8.72
CA VAL A 18 -6.52 -21.59 10.00
C VAL A 18 -7.41 -22.79 10.31
N SER A 19 -6.79 -23.95 10.52
CA SER A 19 -7.45 -25.22 10.80
C SER A 19 -7.63 -25.44 12.31
N VAL A 20 -8.86 -25.70 12.74
CA VAL A 20 -9.13 -26.37 14.03
C VAL A 20 -10.17 -27.48 13.78
N ALA A 21 -9.84 -28.68 14.24
CA ALA A 21 -10.57 -29.91 14.00
C ALA A 21 -11.96 -29.91 14.65
N VAL A 22 -12.96 -30.35 13.89
CA VAL A 22 -14.33 -30.62 14.36
C VAL A 22 -14.38 -32.06 14.86
N THR A 23 -14.52 -32.25 16.18
CA THR A 23 -15.07 -33.49 16.75
C THR A 23 -16.54 -33.25 17.10
N SER A 24 -17.39 -34.19 16.68
CA SER A 24 -18.86 -34.22 16.79
C SER A 24 -19.44 -33.69 18.11
N VAL A 25 -20.44 -32.80 18.01
CA VAL A 25 -21.25 -32.33 19.14
C VAL A 25 -22.50 -33.21 19.30
N PRO A 26 -22.79 -33.76 20.49
CA PRO A 26 -24.04 -34.46 20.77
C PRO A 26 -25.17 -33.47 21.12
N VAL A 27 -26.40 -33.88 20.80
CA VAL A 27 -27.65 -33.16 21.11
C VAL A 27 -27.95 -33.25 22.62
N TYR A 28 -28.16 -32.11 23.28
CA TYR A 28 -28.75 -32.04 24.61
C TYR A 28 -29.86 -30.98 24.69
N ALA A 29 -30.91 -31.33 25.45
CA ALA A 29 -32.11 -30.55 25.67
C ALA A 29 -31.86 -29.29 26.52
N VAL A 30 -32.70 -28.28 26.32
CA VAL A 30 -32.65 -26.95 26.94
C VAL A 30 -33.20 -27.01 28.37
N GLU A 31 -32.39 -26.59 29.35
CA GLU A 31 -32.86 -26.08 30.64
C GLU A 31 -32.41 -24.62 30.80
N ASP A 32 -33.32 -23.76 31.25
CA ASP A 32 -33.11 -22.32 31.45
C ASP A 32 -31.96 -22.04 32.43
N SER A 33 -31.04 -21.14 32.04
CA SER A 33 -30.01 -20.58 32.92
C SER A 33 -29.53 -19.20 32.44
N PRO A 34 -28.99 -18.38 33.37
CA PRO A 34 -29.23 -16.94 33.45
C PRO A 34 -28.43 -16.13 32.44
N VAL A 35 -28.95 -14.93 32.14
CA VAL A 35 -28.34 -13.93 31.25
C VAL A 35 -26.93 -13.59 31.74
N VAL A 36 -25.92 -14.16 31.07
CA VAL A 36 -24.54 -13.70 31.17
C VAL A 36 -24.44 -12.44 30.31
N TYR A 37 -24.25 -11.28 30.97
CA TYR A 37 -23.97 -10.01 30.31
C TYR A 37 -22.63 -10.09 29.55
N ASP A 38 -22.67 -10.02 28.22
CA ASP A 38 -21.47 -9.95 27.37
C ASP A 38 -21.01 -8.50 27.19
N LEU A 39 -20.10 -8.06 28.06
CA LEU A 39 -19.54 -6.71 28.08
C LEU A 39 -18.91 -6.30 26.72
N LYS A 40 -18.43 -7.25 25.91
CA LYS A 40 -17.85 -6.93 24.58
C LYS A 40 -18.93 -6.62 23.56
N ALA A 41 -20.05 -7.33 23.62
CA ALA A 41 -21.22 -7.04 22.78
C ALA A 41 -21.85 -5.69 23.16
N GLU A 42 -21.93 -5.38 24.46
CA GLU A 42 -22.45 -4.08 24.92
C GLU A 42 -21.57 -2.90 24.50
N GLN A 43 -20.25 -3.01 24.65
CA GLN A 43 -19.32 -1.96 24.23
C GLN A 43 -19.39 -1.73 22.72
N LYS A 44 -19.48 -2.80 21.92
CA LYS A 44 -19.65 -2.71 20.47
C LYS A 44 -20.99 -2.06 20.09
N ASN A 45 -22.07 -2.43 20.77
CA ASN A 45 -23.39 -1.84 20.50
C ASN A 45 -23.43 -0.35 20.88
N GLN A 46 -22.70 0.04 21.94
CA GLN A 46 -22.54 1.44 22.32
C GLN A 46 -21.77 2.23 21.27
N GLU A 47 -20.67 1.69 20.75
CA GLU A 47 -19.92 2.31 19.65
C GLU A 47 -20.78 2.44 18.39
N ASN A 48 -21.50 1.38 18.00
CA ASN A 48 -22.42 1.44 16.86
C ASN A 48 -23.46 2.56 17.02
N LEU A 49 -24.04 2.68 18.22
CA LEU A 49 -25.02 3.71 18.56
C LEU A 49 -24.46 5.12 18.41
N GLU A 50 -23.20 5.34 18.80
CA GLU A 50 -22.55 6.64 18.63
C GLU A 50 -22.43 7.02 17.14
N TYR A 51 -22.08 6.07 16.28
CA TYR A 51 -21.98 6.29 14.83
C TYR A 51 -23.35 6.55 14.20
N ASP A 52 -24.34 5.71 14.53
CA ASP A 52 -25.67 5.82 13.96
C ASP A 52 -26.40 7.09 14.44
N GLN A 53 -26.22 7.47 15.70
CA GLN A 53 -26.76 8.73 16.21
C GLN A 53 -26.05 9.93 15.58
N ALA A 54 -24.72 9.89 15.43
CA ALA A 54 -23.98 10.96 14.77
C ALA A 54 -24.42 11.16 13.31
N ALA A 55 -24.72 10.06 12.60
CA ALA A 55 -25.26 10.13 11.25
C ALA A 55 -26.60 10.87 11.22
N LEU A 56 -27.55 10.52 12.10
CA LEU A 56 -28.83 11.23 12.23
C LEU A 56 -28.65 12.70 12.63
N ASP A 57 -27.67 13.00 13.50
CA ASP A 57 -27.38 14.35 13.96
C ASP A 57 -26.83 15.24 12.84
N LEU A 58 -25.94 14.71 11.98
CA LEU A 58 -25.46 15.41 10.79
C LEU A 58 -26.61 15.80 9.86
N LEU A 59 -27.57 14.90 9.66
CA LEU A 59 -28.70 15.11 8.76
C LEU A 59 -29.65 16.22 9.20
N LYS A 60 -29.58 16.68 10.45
CA LYS A 60 -30.31 17.87 10.93
C LYS A 60 -29.86 19.15 10.22
N TYR A 61 -28.63 19.17 9.70
CA TYR A 61 -28.06 20.30 8.97
C TYR A 61 -28.25 20.21 7.45
N CYS A 62 -28.73 19.08 6.95
CA CYS A 62 -28.95 18.90 5.52
C CYS A 62 -30.31 19.46 5.09
N ASN A 63 -30.34 20.00 3.86
CA ASN A 63 -31.61 20.22 3.19
C ASN A 63 -32.13 18.88 2.65
N LYS A 64 -33.20 18.37 3.23
CA LYS A 64 -33.83 17.11 2.80
C LYS A 64 -34.19 17.09 1.31
N ASP A 65 -34.48 18.25 0.70
CA ASP A 65 -34.93 18.31 -0.68
C ASP A 65 -33.83 17.92 -1.67
N ASP A 66 -32.56 18.02 -1.26
CA ASP A 66 -31.40 17.60 -2.06
C ASP A 66 -31.38 16.07 -2.27
N PHE A 67 -32.10 15.30 -1.44
CA PHE A 67 -32.15 13.84 -1.50
C PHE A 67 -33.48 13.29 -2.02
N LYS A 68 -34.35 14.14 -2.59
CA LYS A 68 -35.66 13.75 -3.14
C LYS A 68 -35.60 13.19 -4.56
N THR A 69 -34.50 13.38 -5.26
CA THR A 69 -34.33 12.92 -6.64
C THR A 69 -33.37 11.75 -6.73
N TRP A 70 -33.58 10.88 -7.71
CA TRP A 70 -32.66 9.79 -8.01
C TRP A 70 -31.35 10.34 -8.56
N ASP A 71 -30.23 9.81 -8.06
CA ASP A 71 -28.90 10.12 -8.58
C ASP A 71 -28.39 8.94 -9.42
N GLN A 72 -28.17 9.19 -10.71
CA GLN A 72 -27.70 8.19 -11.66
C GLN A 72 -26.27 7.69 -11.37
N SER A 73 -25.48 8.41 -10.56
CA SER A 73 -24.14 7.98 -10.14
C SER A 73 -24.15 6.84 -9.14
N LEU A 74 -25.25 6.62 -8.40
CA LEU A 74 -25.38 5.49 -7.48
C LEU A 74 -25.56 4.17 -8.23
N ALA A 75 -26.43 4.20 -9.24
CA ALA A 75 -26.59 3.15 -10.22
C ALA A 75 -27.36 3.67 -11.45
N PRO A 76 -27.02 3.21 -12.65
CA PRO A 76 -27.61 3.74 -13.87
C PRO A 76 -29.11 3.40 -13.95
N MET A 77 -29.92 4.41 -14.27
CA MET A 77 -31.33 4.28 -14.62
C MET A 77 -31.69 5.41 -15.57
N ASN A 78 -32.21 5.07 -16.75
CA ASN A 78 -32.62 6.09 -17.73
C ASN A 78 -34.01 6.66 -17.44
N ASP A 79 -34.38 7.76 -18.10
CA ASP A 79 -35.64 8.47 -17.83
C ASP A 79 -36.89 7.62 -18.08
N ALA A 80 -36.87 6.75 -19.11
CA ALA A 80 -38.00 5.87 -19.41
C ALA A 80 -38.20 4.82 -18.30
N GLN A 81 -37.10 4.23 -17.81
CA GLN A 81 -37.10 3.31 -16.69
C GLN A 81 -37.57 3.99 -15.40
N ALA A 82 -37.07 5.20 -15.12
CA ALA A 82 -37.49 6.00 -13.97
C ALA A 82 -38.99 6.32 -14.01
N GLN A 83 -39.51 6.67 -15.18
CA GLN A 83 -40.93 6.94 -15.39
C GLN A 83 -41.79 5.69 -15.19
N GLU A 84 -41.34 4.52 -15.63
CA GLU A 84 -42.05 3.26 -15.41
C GLU A 84 -42.13 2.90 -13.93
N ILE A 85 -41.01 3.02 -13.18
CA ILE A 85 -41.00 2.83 -11.73
C ILE A 85 -41.95 3.83 -11.07
N LYS A 86 -41.94 5.10 -11.49
CA LYS A 86 -42.82 6.13 -10.93
C LYS A 86 -44.30 5.80 -11.14
N THR A 87 -44.70 5.48 -12.37
CA THR A 87 -46.07 5.07 -12.68
C THR A 87 -46.49 3.86 -11.85
N PHE A 88 -45.61 2.87 -11.70
CA PHE A 88 -45.89 1.70 -10.88
C PHE A 88 -46.06 2.06 -9.39
N VAL A 89 -45.18 2.90 -8.84
CA VAL A 89 -45.27 3.35 -7.45
C VAL A 89 -46.58 4.10 -7.21
N ASP A 90 -46.95 5.03 -8.09
CA ASP A 90 -48.16 5.84 -7.94
C ASP A 90 -49.43 4.99 -8.08
N ASP A 91 -49.52 4.15 -9.11
CA ASP A 91 -50.75 3.44 -9.47
C ASP A 91 -50.95 2.13 -8.70
N GLN A 92 -49.86 1.44 -8.33
CA GLN A 92 -49.93 0.08 -7.78
C GLN A 92 -49.58 0.00 -6.29
N ILE A 93 -48.72 0.90 -5.78
CA ILE A 93 -48.26 0.88 -4.39
C ILE A 93 -48.98 1.96 -3.57
N VAL A 94 -48.78 3.23 -3.91
CA VAL A 94 -49.19 4.39 -3.11
C VAL A 94 -50.67 4.71 -3.28
N LYS A 95 -51.24 4.60 -4.48
CA LYS A 95 -52.68 4.71 -4.77
C LYS A 95 -53.35 5.95 -4.18
N GLY A 96 -52.68 7.10 -4.29
CA GLY A 96 -53.18 8.38 -3.80
C GLY A 96 -53.00 8.61 -2.29
N GLU A 97 -52.27 7.75 -1.58
CA GLU A 97 -51.81 8.06 -0.22
C GLU A 97 -50.95 9.34 -0.23
N THR A 98 -51.18 10.21 0.75
CA THR A 98 -50.58 11.54 0.83
C THR A 98 -49.55 11.66 1.94
N GLU A 99 -49.62 10.80 2.96
CA GLU A 99 -48.69 10.81 4.08
C GLU A 99 -47.37 10.11 3.71
N ASP A 100 -46.27 10.86 3.75
CA ASP A 100 -44.94 10.36 3.37
C ASP A 100 -44.53 9.09 4.13
N TYR A 101 -44.85 8.99 5.42
CA TYR A 101 -44.52 7.81 6.23
C TYR A 101 -45.25 6.56 5.75
N LYS A 102 -46.56 6.68 5.44
CA LYS A 102 -47.37 5.59 4.91
C LYS A 102 -46.93 5.19 3.50
N LYS A 103 -46.62 6.16 2.64
CA LYS A 103 -46.03 5.88 1.32
C LYS A 103 -44.72 5.10 1.44
N ALA A 104 -43.81 5.54 2.31
CA ALA A 104 -42.54 4.86 2.55
C ALA A 104 -42.74 3.42 3.05
N ARG A 105 -43.74 3.20 3.93
CA ARG A 105 -44.11 1.88 4.43
C ARG A 105 -44.65 0.98 3.32
N LEU A 106 -45.56 1.47 2.49
CA LEU A 106 -46.14 0.70 1.38
C LEU A 106 -45.08 0.26 0.38
N ILE A 107 -44.14 1.16 0.04
CA ILE A 107 -43.00 0.85 -0.83
C ILE A 107 -42.09 -0.20 -0.18
N TYR A 108 -41.75 -0.03 1.09
CA TYR A 108 -40.94 -0.98 1.85
C TYR A 108 -41.57 -2.38 1.90
N ASP A 109 -42.87 -2.46 2.23
CA ASP A 109 -43.61 -3.72 2.31
C ASP A 109 -43.67 -4.41 0.95
N TRP A 110 -43.82 -3.64 -0.13
CA TRP A 110 -43.78 -4.21 -1.46
C TRP A 110 -42.39 -4.78 -1.79
N ILE A 111 -41.30 -4.08 -1.48
CA ILE A 111 -39.94 -4.58 -1.77
C ILE A 111 -39.66 -5.85 -0.96
N THR A 112 -39.87 -5.82 0.36
CA THR A 112 -39.59 -6.96 1.26
C THR A 112 -40.41 -8.20 0.93
N LYS A 113 -41.60 -8.04 0.34
CA LYS A 113 -42.45 -9.15 -0.10
C LYS A 113 -42.13 -9.68 -1.50
N ASN A 114 -41.64 -8.82 -2.39
CA ASN A 114 -41.54 -9.15 -3.82
C ASN A 114 -40.10 -9.34 -4.31
N VAL A 115 -39.08 -8.92 -3.57
CA VAL A 115 -37.67 -9.10 -3.93
C VAL A 115 -37.06 -10.20 -3.08
N ARG A 116 -36.27 -11.08 -3.70
CA ARG A 116 -35.54 -12.18 -3.04
C ARG A 116 -34.05 -11.87 -2.97
N TYR A 117 -33.41 -12.23 -1.87
CA TYR A 117 -31.95 -12.10 -1.73
C TYR A 117 -31.23 -13.10 -2.64
N ALA A 118 -30.20 -12.62 -3.34
CA ALA A 118 -29.41 -13.44 -4.26
C ALA A 118 -28.59 -14.51 -3.51
N GLY A 119 -28.63 -15.75 -3.99
CA GLY A 119 -27.85 -16.87 -3.51
C GLY A 119 -26.65 -17.17 -4.42
N SER A 120 -25.78 -18.10 -4.00
CA SER A 120 -24.53 -18.45 -4.69
C SER A 120 -24.69 -18.93 -6.14
N ASN A 121 -25.89 -19.36 -6.53
CA ASN A 121 -26.17 -19.88 -7.88
C ASN A 121 -26.87 -18.85 -8.79
N ASP A 122 -27.18 -17.66 -8.28
CA ASP A 122 -27.79 -16.60 -9.07
C ASP A 122 -26.72 -15.94 -9.95
N THR A 123 -26.90 -15.99 -11.27
CA THR A 123 -25.96 -15.41 -12.25
C THR A 123 -26.43 -14.05 -12.78
N ASP A 124 -27.68 -13.66 -12.50
CA ASP A 124 -28.30 -12.42 -12.96
C ASP A 124 -28.85 -11.62 -11.78
N ILE A 125 -27.93 -10.99 -11.03
CA ILE A 125 -28.21 -10.26 -9.79
C ILE A 125 -28.42 -8.78 -10.13
N GLY A 126 -29.55 -8.20 -9.71
CA GLY A 126 -29.81 -6.78 -9.89
C GLY A 126 -29.03 -5.92 -8.89
N LEU A 127 -28.33 -4.90 -9.40
CA LEU A 127 -27.72 -3.83 -8.59
C LEU A 127 -28.35 -2.47 -8.90
N ALA A 128 -28.68 -2.21 -10.17
CA ALA A 128 -29.40 -1.01 -10.58
C ALA A 128 -30.88 -1.10 -10.23
N PRO A 129 -31.55 0.02 -9.89
CA PRO A 129 -32.96 0.01 -9.48
C PRO A 129 -33.87 -0.73 -10.45
N TYR A 130 -33.74 -0.45 -11.75
CA TYR A 130 -34.62 -1.04 -12.77
C TYR A 130 -34.38 -2.56 -12.95
N ASP A 131 -33.15 -3.02 -12.78
CA ASP A 131 -32.85 -4.45 -12.81
C ASP A 131 -33.52 -5.18 -11.64
N VAL A 132 -33.42 -4.62 -10.44
CA VAL A 132 -34.08 -5.20 -9.26
C VAL A 132 -35.60 -5.12 -9.40
N PHE A 133 -36.11 -4.01 -9.93
CA PHE A 133 -37.53 -3.80 -10.20
C PHE A 133 -38.09 -4.87 -11.14
N THR A 134 -37.35 -5.31 -12.16
CA THR A 134 -37.83 -6.29 -13.14
C THR A 134 -37.53 -7.73 -12.73
N LYS A 135 -36.29 -8.01 -12.28
CA LYS A 135 -35.79 -9.36 -11.98
C LYS A 135 -36.22 -9.86 -10.62
N LYS A 136 -36.48 -8.96 -9.66
CA LYS A 136 -36.86 -9.29 -8.28
C LYS A 136 -35.81 -10.10 -7.50
N VAL A 137 -34.54 -10.04 -7.90
CA VAL A 137 -33.42 -10.71 -7.23
C VAL A 137 -32.26 -9.73 -7.08
N ALA A 138 -31.75 -9.55 -5.87
CA ALA A 138 -30.70 -8.57 -5.56
C ALA A 138 -29.87 -8.95 -4.33
N VAL A 139 -28.71 -8.32 -4.19
CA VAL A 139 -27.96 -8.21 -2.92
C VAL A 139 -28.31 -6.89 -2.21
N CYS A 140 -27.82 -6.68 -0.99
CA CYS A 140 -28.19 -5.54 -0.13
C CYS A 140 -28.11 -4.16 -0.83
N GLY A 141 -27.10 -3.93 -1.66
CA GLY A 141 -26.99 -2.69 -2.44
C GLY A 141 -28.10 -2.50 -3.48
N GLY A 142 -28.52 -3.58 -4.15
CA GLY A 142 -29.63 -3.53 -5.10
C GLY A 142 -30.98 -3.25 -4.43
N TYR A 143 -31.22 -3.85 -3.26
CA TYR A 143 -32.39 -3.53 -2.43
C TYR A 143 -32.45 -2.06 -2.07
N SER A 144 -31.32 -1.51 -1.59
CA SER A 144 -31.22 -0.13 -1.14
C SER A 144 -31.32 0.88 -2.29
N ASN A 145 -30.77 0.54 -3.46
CA ASN A 145 -30.90 1.34 -4.69
C ASN A 145 -32.36 1.38 -5.18
N LEU A 146 -33.03 0.23 -5.28
CA LEU A 146 -34.45 0.19 -5.68
C LEU A 146 -35.32 0.96 -4.68
N TYR A 147 -35.07 0.78 -3.38
CA TYR A 147 -35.86 1.44 -2.37
C TYR A 147 -35.72 2.96 -2.44
N LYS A 148 -34.49 3.47 -2.52
CA LYS A 148 -34.25 4.91 -2.74
C LYS A 148 -34.92 5.41 -4.01
N ALA A 149 -34.81 4.69 -5.14
CA ALA A 149 -35.44 5.09 -6.40
C ALA A 149 -36.97 5.19 -6.29
N MET A 150 -37.62 4.21 -5.66
CA MET A 150 -39.08 4.22 -5.45
C MET A 150 -39.52 5.31 -4.47
N LEU A 151 -38.78 5.53 -3.39
CA LEU A 151 -39.04 6.63 -2.45
C LEU A 151 -38.94 7.99 -3.15
N ASN A 152 -37.86 8.21 -3.92
CA ASN A 152 -37.66 9.43 -4.68
C ASN A 152 -38.75 9.63 -5.76
N ALA A 153 -39.19 8.55 -6.43
CA ALA A 153 -40.32 8.60 -7.36
C ALA A 153 -41.63 9.04 -6.67
N ALA A 154 -41.81 8.70 -5.39
CA ALA A 154 -42.92 9.15 -4.53
C ALA A 154 -42.69 10.51 -3.85
N GLY A 155 -41.61 11.22 -4.19
CA GLY A 155 -41.24 12.53 -3.64
C GLY A 155 -40.65 12.50 -2.23
N ILE A 156 -40.24 11.32 -1.75
CA ILE A 156 -39.74 11.10 -0.38
C ILE A 156 -38.20 11.17 -0.40
N PRO A 157 -37.58 12.04 0.42
CA PRO A 157 -36.13 12.06 0.56
C PRO A 157 -35.59 10.76 1.13
N ALA A 158 -34.50 10.28 0.55
CA ALA A 158 -33.82 9.07 1.02
C ALA A 158 -32.32 9.12 0.73
N ILE A 159 -31.52 8.58 1.64
CA ILE A 159 -30.06 8.49 1.52
C ILE A 159 -29.70 7.01 1.45
N TYR A 160 -28.73 6.70 0.59
CA TYR A 160 -28.11 5.38 0.53
C TYR A 160 -27.00 5.30 1.58
N VAL A 161 -27.03 4.26 2.41
CA VAL A 161 -26.10 4.07 3.52
C VAL A 161 -25.25 2.85 3.26
N ILE A 162 -23.94 2.98 3.45
CA ILE A 162 -22.98 1.86 3.49
C ILE A 162 -22.58 1.67 4.94
N GLY A 163 -22.47 0.43 5.38
CA GLY A 163 -21.92 0.12 6.69
C GLY A 163 -21.79 -1.36 6.96
N TRP A 164 -21.91 -1.72 8.23
CA TRP A 164 -21.72 -3.10 8.69
C TRP A 164 -22.98 -3.61 9.35
N ALA A 165 -23.39 -4.82 8.99
CA ALA A 165 -24.47 -5.53 9.68
C ALA A 165 -24.10 -7.01 9.84
N GLY A 166 -24.24 -7.54 11.06
CA GLY A 166 -23.90 -8.95 11.34
C GLY A 166 -22.43 -9.32 11.06
N GLY A 167 -21.51 -8.35 11.05
CA GLY A 167 -20.07 -8.57 10.82
C GLY A 167 -19.61 -8.57 9.36
N GLN A 168 -20.49 -8.22 8.42
CA GLN A 168 -20.16 -8.11 6.99
C GLN A 168 -20.62 -6.75 6.44
N GLY A 169 -20.02 -6.33 5.33
CA GLY A 169 -20.44 -5.13 4.62
C GLY A 169 -21.91 -5.23 4.20
N HIS A 170 -22.66 -4.16 4.43
CA HIS A 170 -24.10 -4.12 4.23
C HIS A 170 -24.56 -2.73 3.77
N ALA A 171 -25.74 -2.66 3.15
CA ALA A 171 -26.32 -1.42 2.67
C ALA A 171 -27.80 -1.33 3.02
N TRP A 172 -28.24 -0.14 3.38
CA TRP A 172 -29.62 0.20 3.74
C TRP A 172 -29.91 1.67 3.42
N ASN A 173 -31.04 2.20 3.89
CA ASN A 173 -31.42 3.58 3.66
C ASN A 173 -31.74 4.35 4.95
N LEU A 174 -31.48 5.65 4.91
CA LEU A 174 -32.11 6.63 5.80
C LEU A 174 -33.23 7.30 5.03
N VAL A 175 -34.43 7.36 5.60
CA VAL A 175 -35.64 7.87 4.96
C VAL A 175 -36.17 9.05 5.75
N TYR A 176 -36.53 10.14 5.07
CA TYR A 176 -37.16 11.29 5.71
C TYR A 176 -38.68 11.24 5.54
N ALA A 177 -39.40 11.04 6.64
CA ALA A 177 -40.85 11.21 6.67
C ALA A 177 -41.29 11.69 8.05
N ASP A 178 -42.47 12.32 8.11
CA ASP A 178 -43.04 12.82 9.37
C ASP A 178 -42.09 13.72 10.18
N GLY A 179 -41.37 14.59 9.46
CA GLY A 179 -40.47 15.58 10.07
C GLY A 179 -39.14 15.04 10.60
N LYS A 180 -38.82 13.75 10.38
CA LYS A 180 -37.57 13.15 10.88
C LYS A 180 -36.95 12.14 9.91
N TRP A 181 -35.63 11.96 10.04
CA TRP A 181 -34.90 10.85 9.44
C TRP A 181 -35.04 9.59 10.30
N PHE A 182 -35.16 8.42 9.68
CA PHE A 182 -35.13 7.13 10.34
C PHE A 182 -34.46 6.07 9.47
N TYR A 183 -33.86 5.06 10.12
CA TYR A 183 -33.25 3.93 9.44
C TYR A 183 -34.31 2.99 8.86
N SER A 184 -34.05 2.44 7.67
CA SER A 184 -34.95 1.49 7.03
C SER A 184 -34.14 0.51 6.17
N ASP A 185 -34.19 -0.77 6.54
CA ASP A 185 -33.42 -1.84 5.89
C ASP A 185 -34.36 -2.83 5.20
N THR A 186 -34.50 -2.69 3.89
CA THR A 186 -35.34 -3.56 3.06
C THR A 186 -34.76 -4.95 2.87
N THR A 187 -33.49 -5.18 3.18
CA THR A 187 -32.86 -6.50 3.04
C THR A 187 -33.18 -7.37 4.25
N TRP A 188 -32.89 -6.88 5.46
CA TRP A 188 -33.22 -7.60 6.69
C TRP A 188 -34.72 -7.49 7.00
N GLY A 189 -35.40 -6.50 6.43
CA GLY A 189 -36.86 -6.41 6.41
C GLY A 189 -37.57 -7.62 5.79
N VAL A 190 -36.91 -8.39 4.90
CA VAL A 190 -37.49 -9.63 4.36
C VAL A 190 -37.76 -10.65 5.47
N SER A 191 -36.88 -10.75 6.47
CA SER A 191 -37.06 -11.68 7.60
C SER A 191 -37.87 -11.08 8.75
N ASN A 192 -37.79 -9.75 8.96
CA ASN A 192 -38.54 -9.06 10.01
C ASN A 192 -39.01 -7.66 9.57
N PRO A 193 -40.11 -7.57 8.81
CA PRO A 193 -40.53 -6.31 8.16
C PRO A 193 -41.00 -5.24 9.14
N ASN A 194 -41.43 -5.62 10.34
CA ASN A 194 -41.87 -4.65 11.35
C ASN A 194 -40.71 -4.07 12.15
N TYR A 195 -39.63 -4.83 12.35
CA TYR A 195 -38.47 -4.37 13.10
C TYR A 195 -37.59 -3.43 12.27
N TYR A 196 -37.32 -3.76 11.00
CA TYR A 196 -36.36 -3.00 10.18
C TYR A 196 -36.96 -1.82 9.39
N PHE A 197 -38.21 -1.45 9.67
CA PHE A 197 -38.82 -0.23 9.14
C PHE A 197 -39.00 0.78 10.28
N ALA A 198 -38.18 1.84 10.27
CA ALA A 198 -38.16 2.86 11.31
C ALA A 198 -37.94 2.35 12.75
N PRO A 199 -36.96 1.44 13.00
CA PRO A 199 -36.59 1.06 14.37
C PRO A 199 -36.10 2.27 15.17
N ASP A 200 -36.16 2.14 16.50
CA ASP A 200 -35.38 3.02 17.37
C ASP A 200 -33.89 2.85 17.06
N VAL A 201 -33.14 3.96 17.06
CA VAL A 201 -31.71 3.94 16.71
C VAL A 201 -30.93 3.00 17.63
N LYS A 202 -31.28 2.92 18.92
CA LYS A 202 -30.63 2.02 19.87
C LYS A 202 -30.82 0.55 19.49
N ASP A 203 -32.03 0.20 19.05
CA ASP A 203 -32.36 -1.15 18.63
C ASP A 203 -31.69 -1.51 17.29
N PHE A 204 -31.60 -0.54 16.38
CA PHE A 204 -30.91 -0.71 15.09
C PHE A 204 -29.41 -0.93 15.28
N SER A 205 -28.77 -0.12 16.12
CA SER A 205 -27.34 -0.18 16.41
C SER A 205 -26.89 -1.47 17.11
N GLY A 206 -27.83 -2.25 17.65
CA GLY A 206 -27.57 -3.59 18.18
C GLY A 206 -27.07 -4.57 17.12
N SER A 207 -27.30 -4.31 15.82
CA SER A 207 -26.82 -5.15 14.72
C SER A 207 -26.15 -4.41 13.58
N HIS A 208 -26.40 -3.11 13.45
CA HIS A 208 -25.92 -2.25 12.35
C HIS A 208 -24.96 -1.18 12.84
N LYS A 209 -24.03 -0.75 11.98
CA LYS A 209 -23.14 0.40 12.20
C LYS A 209 -22.96 1.17 10.90
N THR A 210 -23.40 2.42 10.87
CA THR A 210 -23.21 3.34 9.74
C THR A 210 -21.73 3.59 9.50
N GLN A 211 -21.28 3.41 8.26
CA GLN A 211 -19.92 3.75 7.82
C GLN A 211 -19.95 5.01 6.96
N ASP A 212 -20.75 5.04 5.89
CA ASP A 212 -20.82 6.17 4.98
C ASP A 212 -22.27 6.58 4.68
N LEU A 213 -22.49 7.90 4.66
CA LEU A 213 -23.71 8.50 4.11
C LEU A 213 -23.43 9.01 2.71
N VAL A 214 -23.83 8.24 1.71
CA VAL A 214 -23.48 8.53 0.32
C VAL A 214 -24.11 9.84 -0.12
N GLN A 215 -23.30 10.72 -0.73
CA GLN A 215 -23.67 12.05 -1.25
C GLN A 215 -24.04 13.11 -0.21
N VAL A 216 -23.87 12.84 1.08
CA VAL A 216 -24.00 13.89 2.10
C VAL A 216 -22.74 14.75 2.09
N ARG A 217 -22.82 15.94 1.50
CA ARG A 217 -21.74 16.93 1.43
C ARG A 217 -22.26 18.32 1.81
N LEU A 218 -21.86 18.80 2.98
CA LEU A 218 -22.19 20.12 3.52
C LEU A 218 -20.97 21.03 3.47
N GLU A 219 -21.17 22.33 3.24
CA GLU A 219 -20.08 23.30 3.28
C GLU A 219 -19.55 23.48 4.71
N GLY A 220 -18.26 23.25 4.91
CA GLY A 220 -17.57 23.38 6.18
C GLY A 220 -16.64 24.60 6.26
N ALA A 221 -16.03 24.80 7.42
CA ALA A 221 -14.95 25.78 7.59
C ALA A 221 -13.69 25.36 6.79
N ASN A 222 -12.74 26.28 6.64
CA ASN A 222 -11.42 25.99 6.02
C ASN A 222 -11.51 25.37 4.61
N ASN A 223 -12.52 25.75 3.82
CA ASN A 223 -12.77 25.22 2.47
C ASN A 223 -13.01 23.70 2.41
N THR A 224 -13.44 23.12 3.52
CA THR A 224 -13.79 21.69 3.61
C THR A 224 -15.25 21.44 3.24
N GLN A 225 -15.53 20.21 2.83
CA GLN A 225 -16.87 19.66 2.75
C GLN A 225 -17.03 18.60 3.83
N ILE A 226 -18.10 18.70 4.62
CA ILE A 226 -18.40 17.83 5.75
C ILE A 226 -19.43 16.79 5.31
N GLY A 227 -19.19 15.55 5.68
CA GLY A 227 -20.08 14.43 5.40
C GLY A 227 -19.96 13.39 6.50
N PHE A 228 -20.26 12.15 6.15
CA PHE A 228 -20.13 11.03 7.07
C PHE A 228 -19.32 9.91 6.42
N SER A 229 -18.17 9.62 6.99
CA SER A 229 -17.30 8.51 6.60
C SER A 229 -16.53 8.04 7.83
N ASN A 230 -16.90 6.89 8.38
CA ASN A 230 -16.47 6.42 9.70
C ASN A 230 -16.66 7.47 10.82
N GLY A 231 -17.79 8.18 10.80
CA GLY A 231 -18.11 9.29 11.70
C GLY A 231 -18.27 10.61 10.94
N ILE A 232 -18.49 11.71 11.66
CA ILE A 232 -18.51 13.05 11.04
C ILE A 232 -17.13 13.35 10.48
N ALA A 233 -17.06 13.58 9.17
CA ALA A 233 -15.81 13.57 8.43
C ALA A 233 -15.66 14.81 7.55
N VAL A 234 -14.42 15.21 7.32
CA VAL A 234 -14.10 15.96 6.10
C VAL A 234 -14.08 14.97 4.93
N VAL A 235 -15.03 15.12 4.02
CA VAL A 235 -15.24 14.22 2.86
C VAL A 235 -14.80 14.84 1.54
N GLY A 236 -14.38 16.10 1.55
CA GLY A 236 -13.95 16.80 0.35
C GLY A 236 -13.39 18.17 0.69
N VAL A 237 -12.80 18.81 -0.32
CA VAL A 237 -12.24 20.15 -0.23
C VAL A 237 -12.58 20.89 -1.53
N LYS A 238 -12.68 22.23 -1.46
CA LYS A 238 -12.93 23.03 -2.66
C LYS A 238 -11.80 22.88 -3.67
N ASP A 239 -12.15 22.99 -4.96
CA ASP A 239 -11.20 22.88 -6.06
C ASP A 239 -10.06 23.91 -5.94
N GLY A 240 -8.83 23.45 -6.20
CA GLY A 240 -7.64 24.29 -6.22
C GLY A 240 -7.05 24.65 -4.84
N ILE A 241 -7.62 24.11 -3.75
CA ILE A 241 -7.07 24.29 -2.41
C ILE A 241 -5.80 23.44 -2.23
N THR A 242 -4.73 24.09 -1.75
CA THR A 242 -3.41 23.46 -1.56
C THR A 242 -3.06 23.24 -0.09
N GLU A 243 -3.71 23.92 0.84
CA GLU A 243 -3.55 23.73 2.28
C GLU A 243 -4.92 23.50 2.91
N VAL A 244 -5.05 22.41 3.65
CA VAL A 244 -6.30 22.01 4.30
C VAL A 244 -6.04 21.87 5.79
N LYS A 245 -6.85 22.55 6.60
CA LYS A 245 -6.86 22.38 8.06
C LYS A 245 -8.16 21.75 8.48
N ILE A 246 -8.10 20.52 8.98
CA ILE A 246 -9.29 19.79 9.42
C ILE A 246 -9.92 20.56 10.59
N PRO A 247 -11.17 21.06 10.47
CA PRO A 247 -11.80 21.75 11.57
C PRO A 247 -12.05 20.78 12.74
N GLU A 248 -12.06 21.29 13.96
CA GLU A 248 -12.38 20.49 15.16
C GLU A 248 -13.87 20.10 15.20
N LYS A 249 -14.73 20.96 14.68
CA LYS A 249 -16.18 20.83 14.73
C LYS A 249 -16.84 21.32 13.45
N PHE A 250 -18.01 20.77 13.18
CA PHE A 250 -19.01 21.33 12.29
C PHE A 250 -20.25 21.65 13.11
N ASN A 251 -20.53 22.94 13.34
CA ASN A 251 -21.50 23.40 14.34
C ASN A 251 -21.17 22.85 15.74
N ASP A 252 -22.07 22.08 16.34
CA ASP A 252 -21.88 21.41 17.63
C ASP A 252 -21.24 20.01 17.50
N LEU A 253 -21.24 19.42 16.30
CA LEU A 253 -20.73 18.08 16.01
C LEU A 253 -19.20 18.06 15.93
N ASP A 254 -18.58 17.07 16.57
CA ASP A 254 -17.13 16.86 16.51
C ASP A 254 -16.74 16.20 15.18
N ILE A 255 -15.75 16.74 14.48
CA ILE A 255 -15.18 16.12 13.29
C ILE A 255 -14.09 15.15 13.76
N VAL A 256 -14.34 13.86 13.54
CA VAL A 256 -13.51 12.76 14.05
C VAL A 256 -12.84 11.98 12.94
N SER A 257 -13.17 12.26 11.67
CA SER A 257 -12.71 11.47 10.54
C SER A 257 -12.27 12.32 9.33
N VAL A 258 -11.41 11.73 8.51
CA VAL A 258 -10.93 12.27 7.24
C VAL A 258 -11.09 11.18 6.17
N SER A 259 -11.88 11.47 5.13
CA SER A 259 -12.10 10.55 4.02
C SER A 259 -10.93 10.55 3.04
N SER A 260 -10.72 9.43 2.35
CA SER A 260 -9.71 9.30 1.31
C SER A 260 -9.89 10.30 0.15
N ASP A 261 -11.13 10.77 -0.07
CA ASP A 261 -11.49 11.72 -1.14
C ASP A 261 -10.72 13.05 -1.07
N ILE A 262 -10.19 13.44 0.11
CA ILE A 262 -9.43 14.68 0.23
C ILE A 262 -8.02 14.59 -0.36
N PHE A 263 -7.48 13.37 -0.51
CA PHE A 263 -6.15 13.12 -1.06
C PHE A 263 -6.18 13.24 -2.58
N ASN A 264 -6.17 14.49 -3.05
CA ASN A 264 -6.18 14.83 -4.47
C ASN A 264 -4.83 15.42 -4.92
N SER A 265 -4.67 15.57 -6.24
CA SER A 265 -3.41 15.99 -6.85
C SER A 265 -2.99 17.44 -6.57
N THR A 266 -3.83 18.27 -5.96
CA THR A 266 -3.54 19.68 -5.66
C THR A 266 -3.12 19.94 -4.21
N LEU A 267 -3.49 19.04 -3.29
CA LEU A 267 -3.18 19.17 -1.86
C LEU A 267 -1.67 19.11 -1.62
N LYS A 268 -1.12 20.10 -0.91
CA LYS A 268 0.29 20.21 -0.54
C LYS A 268 0.52 20.04 0.97
N THR A 269 -0.38 20.58 1.77
CA THR A 269 -0.29 20.51 3.23
C THR A 269 -1.62 20.12 3.85
N LEU A 270 -1.58 19.20 4.80
CA LEU A 270 -2.74 18.74 5.57
C LEU A 270 -2.47 18.87 7.07
N ASP A 271 -3.25 19.71 7.76
CA ASP A 271 -3.22 19.84 9.22
C ASP A 271 -4.36 19.03 9.85
N ILE A 272 -4.01 17.98 10.59
CA ILE A 272 -4.92 17.08 11.30
C ILE A 272 -5.20 17.62 12.70
N SER A 273 -6.49 17.75 13.03
CA SER A 273 -6.98 18.27 14.32
C SER A 273 -6.80 17.25 15.44
N LYS A 274 -6.93 17.66 16.71
CA LYS A 274 -6.76 16.72 17.85
C LYS A 274 -7.91 15.72 18.00
N ARG A 275 -9.05 15.99 17.35
CA ARG A 275 -10.27 15.17 17.42
C ARG A 275 -10.31 14.05 16.40
N VAL A 276 -9.47 14.11 15.36
CA VAL A 276 -9.44 13.09 14.33
C VAL A 276 -8.92 11.78 14.92
N THR A 277 -9.77 10.76 14.90
CA THR A 277 -9.46 9.39 15.32
C THR A 277 -9.49 8.39 14.16
N HIS A 278 -9.91 8.83 12.96
CA HIS A 278 -9.92 8.01 11.76
C HIS A 278 -9.45 8.81 10.53
N ILE A 279 -8.56 8.21 9.72
CA ILE A 279 -8.10 8.73 8.44
C ILE A 279 -8.10 7.56 7.46
N ASP A 280 -8.88 7.66 6.39
CA ASP A 280 -8.86 6.68 5.30
C ASP A 280 -7.75 7.04 4.31
N THR A 281 -6.70 6.22 4.25
CA THR A 281 -5.52 6.44 3.42
C THR A 281 -5.57 5.72 2.07
N GLN A 282 -6.69 5.09 1.69
CA GLN A 282 -6.78 4.30 0.45
C GLN A 282 -6.40 5.05 -0.83
N LEU A 283 -6.68 6.36 -0.91
CA LEU A 283 -6.38 7.18 -2.08
C LEU A 283 -5.17 8.10 -1.88
N VAL A 284 -4.33 7.85 -0.89
CA VAL A 284 -3.19 8.71 -0.57
C VAL A 284 -2.19 8.82 -1.72
N SER A 285 -2.08 7.78 -2.56
CA SER A 285 -1.25 7.78 -3.78
C SER A 285 -1.71 8.80 -4.84
N ASN A 286 -2.96 9.29 -4.77
CA ASN A 286 -3.43 10.37 -5.64
C ASN A 286 -2.92 11.75 -5.19
N ALA A 287 -2.44 11.89 -3.94
CA ALA A 287 -1.93 13.14 -3.39
C ALA A 287 -0.48 13.41 -3.83
N VAL A 288 -0.26 13.41 -5.16
CA VAL A 288 1.06 13.54 -5.79
C VAL A 288 1.75 14.89 -5.57
N SER A 289 1.02 15.90 -5.08
CA SER A 289 1.56 17.21 -4.69
C SER A 289 1.78 17.36 -3.18
N LEU A 290 1.45 16.34 -2.38
CA LEU A 290 1.49 16.43 -0.93
C LEU A 290 2.94 16.46 -0.45
N GLN A 291 3.26 17.48 0.35
CA GLN A 291 4.59 17.72 0.88
C GLN A 291 4.65 17.47 2.38
N GLU A 292 3.55 17.73 3.10
CA GLU A 292 3.57 17.71 4.55
C GLU A 292 2.20 17.36 5.12
N ILE A 293 2.19 16.47 6.12
CA ILE A 293 1.04 16.24 6.99
C ILE A 293 1.46 16.62 8.41
N ARG A 294 0.74 17.55 9.03
CA ARG A 294 0.94 17.94 10.43
C ARG A 294 -0.19 17.36 11.27
N VAL A 295 0.12 16.99 12.51
CA VAL A 295 -0.87 16.46 13.45
C VAL A 295 -0.77 17.27 14.74
N ALA A 296 -1.90 17.71 15.26
CA ALA A 296 -1.97 18.38 16.56
C ALA A 296 -1.35 17.50 17.67
N GLU A 297 -0.58 18.10 18.58
CA GLU A 297 0.18 17.38 19.61
C GLU A 297 -0.73 16.53 20.51
N GLU A 298 -1.92 17.06 20.82
CA GLU A 298 -2.92 16.40 21.67
C GLU A 298 -3.73 15.32 20.95
N ASN A 299 -3.53 15.11 19.64
CA ASN A 299 -4.18 14.02 18.93
C ASN A 299 -3.78 12.67 19.55
N THR A 300 -4.76 11.81 19.81
CA THR A 300 -4.54 10.52 20.51
C THR A 300 -4.39 9.32 19.57
N ALA A 301 -4.68 9.48 18.28
CA ALA A 301 -4.71 8.40 17.29
C ALA A 301 -3.52 8.45 16.32
N TYR A 302 -3.03 9.65 16.01
CA TYR A 302 -2.01 9.89 14.99
C TYR A 302 -0.89 10.79 15.51
N ALA A 303 0.25 10.73 14.83
CA ALA A 303 1.39 11.61 15.02
C ALA A 303 1.96 12.04 13.68
N SER A 304 2.67 13.16 13.67
CA SER A 304 3.51 13.58 12.56
C SER A 304 4.96 13.63 13.03
N VAL A 305 5.84 12.94 12.30
CA VAL A 305 7.29 13.03 12.50
C VAL A 305 7.88 13.61 11.21
N ASP A 306 8.46 14.80 11.31
CA ASP A 306 9.01 15.55 10.17
C ASP A 306 8.04 15.73 8.99
N GLY A 307 6.73 15.79 9.24
CA GLY A 307 5.71 15.94 8.20
C GLY A 307 5.22 14.63 7.57
N VAL A 308 5.64 13.48 8.10
CA VAL A 308 5.19 12.13 7.72
C VAL A 308 4.14 11.65 8.71
N LEU A 309 3.06 11.04 8.21
CA LEU A 309 1.93 10.60 9.04
C LEU A 309 2.16 9.18 9.59
N PHE A 310 2.01 9.04 10.90
CA PHE A 310 2.11 7.78 11.63
C PHE A 310 0.86 7.51 12.48
N THR A 311 0.69 6.26 12.90
CA THR A 311 -0.06 5.95 14.13
C THR A 311 0.55 6.68 15.33
N LYS A 312 -0.24 6.97 16.38
CA LYS A 312 0.24 7.74 17.54
C LYS A 312 1.46 7.12 18.22
N ASP A 313 1.53 5.79 18.23
CA ASP A 313 2.63 5.02 18.81
C ASP A 313 3.83 4.86 17.86
N LEU A 314 3.80 5.49 16.68
CA LEU A 314 4.84 5.48 15.64
C LEU A 314 5.14 4.11 15.03
N LYS A 315 4.30 3.09 15.33
CA LYS A 315 4.49 1.72 14.83
C LYS A 315 4.23 1.57 13.35
N GLU A 316 3.33 2.37 12.77
CA GLU A 316 2.99 2.26 11.36
C GLU A 316 3.08 3.60 10.66
N ILE A 317 3.81 3.64 9.53
CA ILE A 317 3.74 4.75 8.58
C ILE A 317 2.45 4.59 7.77
N LEU A 318 1.63 5.64 7.79
CA LEU A 318 0.37 5.67 7.06
C LEU A 318 0.50 6.47 5.77
N CYS A 319 1.39 7.47 5.74
CA CYS A 319 1.69 8.25 4.54
C CYS A 319 3.05 8.93 4.67
N TYR A 320 3.94 8.67 3.71
CA TYR A 320 5.07 9.52 3.42
C TYR A 320 4.73 10.40 2.20
N PRO A 321 4.62 11.73 2.34
CA PRO A 321 4.17 12.58 1.25
C PRO A 321 5.09 12.54 0.00
N ALA A 322 4.49 12.34 -1.18
CA ALA A 322 5.22 12.05 -2.41
C ALA A 322 5.98 13.25 -3.01
N ALA A 323 5.56 14.49 -2.73
CA ALA A 323 6.18 15.71 -3.27
C ALA A 323 7.14 16.39 -2.30
N ARG A 324 7.62 15.66 -1.28
CA ARG A 324 8.65 16.16 -0.36
C ARG A 324 9.91 16.53 -1.10
N THR A 325 10.62 17.51 -0.56
CA THR A 325 11.89 17.98 -1.12
C THR A 325 13.11 17.48 -0.36
N ASP A 326 12.91 16.88 0.82
CA ASP A 326 14.00 16.32 1.62
C ASP A 326 14.64 15.13 0.90
N GLU A 327 15.97 15.13 0.87
CA GLU A 327 16.74 14.04 0.26
C GLU A 327 16.97 12.88 1.23
N SER A 328 16.72 13.08 2.53
CA SER A 328 16.93 12.08 3.57
C SER A 328 15.79 12.02 4.57
N PHE A 329 15.49 10.84 5.10
CA PHE A 329 14.52 10.64 6.18
C PHE A 329 15.06 9.70 7.26
N THR A 330 14.70 9.94 8.52
CA THR A 330 15.04 9.06 9.64
C THR A 330 13.79 8.34 10.14
N LEU A 331 13.75 7.02 9.96
CA LEU A 331 12.67 6.14 10.40
C LEU A 331 12.73 5.93 11.92
N PRO A 332 11.67 6.28 12.68
CA PRO A 332 11.63 6.10 14.13
C PRO A 332 11.90 4.66 14.58
N LYS A 333 12.52 4.50 15.74
CA LYS A 333 12.84 3.17 16.29
C LYS A 333 11.59 2.34 16.63
N GLU A 334 10.46 2.99 16.89
CA GLU A 334 9.18 2.35 17.16
C GLU A 334 8.52 1.73 15.93
N THR A 335 8.94 2.12 14.71
CA THR A 335 8.28 1.67 13.48
C THR A 335 8.44 0.17 13.27
N GLU A 336 7.31 -0.50 13.13
CA GLU A 336 7.16 -1.94 12.96
C GLU A 336 6.55 -2.33 11.61
N LYS A 337 5.93 -1.38 10.90
CA LYS A 337 5.17 -1.63 9.67
C LYS A 337 5.12 -0.40 8.75
N TYR A 338 5.19 -0.65 7.44
CA TYR A 338 4.84 0.28 6.37
C TYR A 338 4.53 -0.52 5.09
N ASP A 339 3.94 0.10 4.08
CA ASP A 339 3.78 -0.53 2.76
C ASP A 339 5.06 -0.32 1.94
N GLU A 340 5.82 -1.39 1.68
CA GLU A 340 7.11 -1.33 0.97
C GLU A 340 7.02 -0.80 -0.46
N LYS A 341 5.84 -0.81 -1.08
CA LYS A 341 5.63 -0.36 -2.48
C LYS A 341 5.06 1.04 -2.56
N GLU A 342 4.16 1.39 -1.65
CA GLU A 342 3.40 2.63 -1.73
C GLU A 342 3.94 3.75 -0.83
N THR A 343 4.74 3.42 0.20
CA THR A 343 5.17 4.42 1.19
C THR A 343 6.22 5.37 0.61
N PHE A 344 7.38 4.85 0.19
CA PHE A 344 8.54 5.69 -0.15
C PHE A 344 8.66 6.01 -1.65
N VAL A 345 7.57 6.56 -2.23
CA VAL A 345 7.48 6.91 -3.67
C VAL A 345 7.97 8.32 -4.01
N CYS A 346 8.59 9.03 -3.05
CA CYS A 346 9.04 10.41 -3.23
C CYS A 346 10.28 10.50 -4.13
N GLU A 347 10.14 11.15 -5.29
CA GLU A 347 11.18 11.31 -6.33
C GLU A 347 12.43 12.11 -5.88
N LYS A 348 12.44 12.66 -4.67
CA LYS A 348 13.60 13.38 -4.09
C LYS A 348 14.34 12.61 -3.02
N LEU A 349 13.73 11.57 -2.46
CA LEU A 349 14.30 10.82 -1.35
C LEU A 349 15.44 9.91 -1.86
N LYS A 350 16.65 10.13 -1.34
CA LYS A 350 17.88 9.38 -1.66
C LYS A 350 18.29 8.45 -0.53
N ASP A 351 18.10 8.87 0.72
CA ASP A 351 18.60 8.17 1.88
C ASP A 351 17.52 7.99 2.96
N ILE A 352 17.40 6.77 3.48
CA ILE A 352 16.61 6.47 4.66
C ILE A 352 17.53 5.86 5.72
N HIS A 353 17.55 6.49 6.89
CA HIS A 353 18.23 6.00 8.08
C HIS A 353 17.22 5.39 9.02
N VAL A 354 17.53 4.24 9.60
CA VAL A 354 16.70 3.64 10.66
C VAL A 354 17.32 3.99 12.00
N GLU A 355 16.54 4.57 12.91
CA GLU A 355 17.02 4.92 14.24
C GLU A 355 17.57 3.70 15.00
N GLU A 356 18.62 3.95 15.79
CA GLU A 356 19.20 2.93 16.65
C GLU A 356 18.16 2.39 17.65
N GLY A 357 18.11 1.07 17.79
CA GLY A 357 17.14 0.39 18.66
C GLY A 357 15.88 -0.08 17.96
N ASN A 358 15.68 0.20 16.66
CA ASN A 358 14.55 -0.39 15.93
C ASN A 358 14.60 -1.92 15.96
N SER A 359 13.46 -2.57 16.24
CA SER A 359 13.38 -4.02 16.43
C SER A 359 13.14 -4.82 15.15
N LYS A 360 12.70 -4.17 14.07
CA LYS A 360 12.31 -4.80 12.79
C LYS A 360 13.25 -4.49 11.65
N TYR A 361 13.78 -3.28 11.62
CA TYR A 361 14.49 -2.73 10.49
C TYR A 361 15.90 -2.32 10.87
N SER A 362 16.73 -2.20 9.84
CA SER A 362 18.00 -1.49 9.92
C SER A 362 18.30 -0.82 8.59
N SER A 363 19.10 0.24 8.59
CA SER A 363 19.56 0.90 7.37
C SER A 363 21.00 0.56 7.04
N TYR A 364 21.32 0.51 5.76
CA TYR A 364 22.68 0.47 5.23
C TYR A 364 22.70 1.23 3.90
N ASP A 365 23.71 2.07 3.68
CA ASP A 365 23.82 2.89 2.46
C ASP A 365 22.51 3.64 2.11
N GLY A 366 21.79 4.18 3.09
CA GLY A 366 20.52 4.90 2.84
C GLY A 366 19.34 4.02 2.38
N CYS A 367 19.48 2.69 2.35
CA CYS A 367 18.39 1.76 2.07
C CYS A 367 17.86 1.10 3.35
N ILE A 368 16.60 0.64 3.34
CA ILE A 368 16.00 -0.11 4.45
C ILE A 368 16.15 -1.61 4.22
N TYR A 369 16.57 -2.31 5.28
CA TYR A 369 16.68 -3.76 5.35
C TYR A 369 15.88 -4.29 6.53
N ASN A 370 15.66 -5.60 6.56
CA ASN A 370 15.31 -6.27 7.82
C ASN A 370 16.41 -6.08 8.88
N LYS A 371 16.09 -6.41 10.14
CA LYS A 371 16.98 -6.16 11.28
C LYS A 371 18.37 -6.78 11.10
N GLU A 372 18.43 -7.98 10.53
CA GLU A 372 19.65 -8.77 10.32
C GLU A 372 20.45 -8.37 9.07
N LYS A 373 19.94 -7.45 8.23
CA LYS A 373 20.52 -7.09 6.92
C LYS A 373 20.67 -8.29 5.97
N THR A 374 19.72 -9.21 6.01
CA THR A 374 19.68 -10.36 5.09
C THR A 374 18.70 -10.16 3.94
N LEU A 375 17.82 -9.16 4.03
CA LEU A 375 16.84 -8.82 3.00
C LEU A 375 16.78 -7.30 2.83
N LEU A 376 16.93 -6.84 1.59
CA LEU A 376 16.76 -5.45 1.20
C LEU A 376 15.28 -5.17 0.92
N LEU A 377 14.67 -4.29 1.71
CA LEU A 377 13.22 -4.03 1.68
C LEU A 377 12.87 -2.79 0.87
N THR A 378 13.71 -1.75 0.91
CA THR A 378 13.38 -0.47 0.25
C THR A 378 14.65 0.24 -0.23
N ILE A 379 14.62 0.62 -1.51
CA ILE A 379 15.58 1.54 -2.13
C ILE A 379 14.83 2.86 -2.38
N PRO A 380 15.30 4.00 -1.85
CA PRO A 380 14.66 5.29 -2.11
C PRO A 380 14.56 5.64 -3.60
N GLU A 381 13.47 6.31 -3.99
CA GLU A 381 13.14 6.53 -5.41
C GLU A 381 14.22 7.33 -6.15
N ALA A 382 14.91 8.26 -5.49
CA ALA A 382 15.95 9.08 -6.10
C ALA A 382 17.37 8.48 -6.00
N LYS A 383 17.54 7.33 -5.35
CA LYS A 383 18.88 6.75 -5.11
C LYS A 383 19.51 6.21 -6.40
N THR A 384 20.68 6.75 -6.77
CA THR A 384 21.39 6.40 -8.02
C THR A 384 22.51 5.39 -7.82
N GLU A 385 23.00 5.23 -6.60
CA GLU A 385 24.10 4.32 -6.28
C GLU A 385 23.70 3.47 -5.08
N VAL A 386 23.89 2.16 -5.15
CA VAL A 386 23.51 1.25 -4.07
C VAL A 386 24.66 0.30 -3.73
N LYS A 387 25.07 0.31 -2.47
CA LYS A 387 25.98 -0.67 -1.88
C LYS A 387 25.19 -1.75 -1.14
N VAL A 388 25.37 -3.00 -1.53
CA VAL A 388 24.64 -4.15 -0.97
C VAL A 388 25.58 -4.95 -0.08
N PRO A 389 25.27 -5.11 1.22
CA PRO A 389 26.14 -5.83 2.14
C PRO A 389 26.15 -7.33 1.88
N GLY A 390 27.29 -7.96 2.20
CA GLY A 390 27.58 -9.38 2.00
C GLY A 390 26.57 -10.37 2.57
N THR A 391 25.76 -9.93 3.54
CA THR A 391 24.76 -10.73 4.24
C THR A 391 23.43 -10.87 3.50
N VAL A 392 23.21 -10.09 2.44
CA VAL A 392 21.93 -9.98 1.75
C VAL A 392 21.72 -11.11 0.75
N VAL A 393 20.53 -11.71 0.78
CA VAL A 393 20.05 -12.57 -0.30
C VAL A 393 19.36 -11.69 -1.33
N LEU A 394 19.92 -11.63 -2.54
CA LEU A 394 19.37 -10.86 -3.65
C LEU A 394 18.17 -11.60 -4.27
N ASP A 395 16.98 -10.99 -4.17
CA ASP A 395 15.77 -11.46 -4.86
C ASP A 395 15.31 -10.50 -5.97
N ASN A 396 14.28 -10.91 -6.71
CA ASN A 396 13.81 -10.21 -7.91
C ASN A 396 12.82 -9.07 -7.64
N THR A 397 12.61 -8.66 -6.40
CA THR A 397 11.55 -7.69 -6.07
C THR A 397 12.07 -6.27 -5.87
N THR A 398 13.27 -6.09 -5.31
CA THR A 398 13.69 -4.77 -4.82
C THR A 398 14.34 -3.87 -5.87
N PHE A 399 15.10 -4.44 -6.82
CA PHE A 399 15.77 -3.69 -7.88
C PHE A 399 14.95 -3.64 -9.18
N ASP A 400 13.84 -4.35 -9.30
CA ASP A 400 13.05 -4.40 -10.53
C ASP A 400 12.66 -2.99 -11.02
N SER A 401 12.95 -2.72 -12.29
CA SER A 401 12.64 -1.48 -13.01
C SER A 401 13.24 -0.20 -12.38
N ARG A 402 14.27 -0.31 -11.53
CA ARG A 402 15.00 0.83 -10.95
C ARG A 402 15.98 1.46 -11.96
N SER A 403 15.43 2.11 -12.98
CA SER A 403 16.19 2.69 -14.10
C SER A 403 17.07 3.90 -13.75
N ASN A 404 16.89 4.48 -12.56
CA ASN A 404 17.68 5.59 -12.04
C ASN A 404 19.01 5.13 -11.40
N ILE A 405 19.14 3.85 -11.04
CA ILE A 405 20.37 3.30 -10.45
C ILE A 405 21.45 3.17 -11.54
N THR A 406 22.56 3.87 -11.35
CA THR A 406 23.71 3.88 -12.26
C THR A 406 24.89 3.07 -11.75
N LYS A 407 25.01 2.87 -10.43
CA LYS A 407 26.09 2.11 -9.82
C LYS A 407 25.55 1.12 -8.79
N ILE A 408 26.00 -0.13 -8.87
CA ILE A 408 25.75 -1.15 -7.85
C ILE A 408 27.08 -1.71 -7.38
N GLU A 409 27.25 -1.79 -6.06
CA GLU A 409 28.40 -2.42 -5.42
C GLU A 409 27.93 -3.56 -4.55
N LEU A 410 28.34 -4.78 -4.89
CA LEU A 410 28.05 -5.99 -4.12
C LEU A 410 29.27 -6.28 -3.23
N GLU A 411 29.07 -6.38 -1.92
CA GLU A 411 30.16 -6.64 -0.97
C GLU A 411 30.46 -8.14 -0.82
N GLU A 412 31.66 -8.44 -0.32
CA GLU A 412 32.11 -9.78 0.04
C GLU A 412 31.09 -10.54 0.90
N GLY A 413 30.81 -11.77 0.52
CA GLY A 413 29.77 -12.63 1.13
C GLY A 413 28.63 -12.96 0.17
N ILE A 414 28.40 -12.14 -0.85
CA ILE A 414 27.43 -12.44 -1.92
C ILE A 414 28.03 -13.46 -2.87
N THR A 415 27.39 -14.62 -2.99
CA THR A 415 27.85 -15.74 -3.83
C THR A 415 27.04 -15.91 -5.12
N THR A 416 25.77 -15.47 -5.14
CA THR A 416 24.86 -15.69 -6.27
C THR A 416 23.94 -14.50 -6.52
N VAL A 417 23.79 -14.11 -7.78
CA VAL A 417 22.73 -13.18 -8.25
C VAL A 417 21.68 -13.98 -9.01
N MET A 418 20.46 -14.03 -8.46
CA MET A 418 19.33 -14.79 -9.00
C MET A 418 18.75 -14.17 -10.30
N PRO A 419 17.92 -14.90 -11.07
CA PRO A 419 17.25 -14.36 -12.25
C PRO A 419 16.41 -13.13 -11.90
N TYR A 420 16.39 -12.15 -12.80
CA TYR A 420 15.58 -10.93 -12.70
C TYR A 420 15.87 -10.02 -11.49
N VAL A 421 16.95 -10.23 -10.73
CA VAL A 421 17.33 -9.31 -9.62
C VAL A 421 17.41 -7.87 -10.13
N PHE A 422 18.15 -7.60 -11.20
CA PHE A 422 18.32 -6.27 -11.81
C PHE A 422 17.48 -6.10 -13.08
N ASN A 423 16.26 -6.67 -13.09
CA ASN A 423 15.35 -6.60 -14.23
C ASN A 423 15.00 -5.14 -14.57
N TYR A 424 15.12 -4.76 -15.84
CA TYR A 424 14.91 -3.41 -16.38
C TYR A 424 15.62 -2.26 -15.62
N CYS A 425 16.75 -2.56 -14.96
CA CYS A 425 17.66 -1.55 -14.40
C CYS A 425 18.49 -0.86 -15.52
N THR A 426 17.82 -0.20 -16.45
CA THR A 426 18.44 0.29 -17.70
C THR A 426 19.50 1.38 -17.50
N GLY A 427 19.55 2.00 -16.31
CA GLY A 427 20.52 3.04 -15.96
C GLY A 427 21.89 2.54 -15.55
N ILE A 428 22.07 1.24 -15.26
CA ILE A 428 23.32 0.69 -14.75
C ILE A 428 24.48 0.97 -15.72
N LYS A 429 25.55 1.56 -15.18
CA LYS A 429 26.80 1.85 -15.88
C LYS A 429 28.00 1.21 -15.19
N GLU A 430 27.93 1.06 -13.87
CA GLU A 430 29.03 0.53 -13.05
C GLU A 430 28.53 -0.60 -12.17
N LEU A 431 29.26 -1.73 -12.18
CA LEU A 431 29.04 -2.87 -11.32
C LEU A 431 30.34 -3.20 -10.60
N TYR A 432 30.34 -3.21 -9.28
CA TYR A 432 31.45 -3.71 -8.47
C TYR A 432 31.03 -5.08 -7.94
N LEU A 433 31.75 -6.12 -8.36
CA LEU A 433 31.45 -7.51 -8.06
C LEU A 433 32.54 -8.07 -7.13
N PRO A 434 32.17 -8.76 -6.03
CA PRO A 434 33.11 -9.25 -5.03
C PRO A 434 33.78 -10.55 -5.50
N ASP A 435 34.88 -10.90 -4.83
CA ASP A 435 35.63 -12.12 -5.09
C ASP A 435 34.85 -13.37 -4.67
N SER A 436 33.98 -13.25 -3.66
CA SER A 436 33.08 -14.32 -3.24
C SER A 436 32.01 -14.69 -4.26
N LEU A 437 31.80 -13.91 -5.32
CA LEU A 437 30.74 -14.15 -6.30
C LEU A 437 31.07 -15.37 -7.16
N GLU A 438 30.17 -16.35 -7.17
CA GLU A 438 30.35 -17.61 -7.92
C GLU A 438 29.45 -17.69 -9.15
N SER A 439 28.26 -17.05 -9.11
CA SER A 439 27.32 -17.09 -10.23
C SER A 439 26.42 -15.85 -10.35
N ILE A 440 26.17 -15.47 -11.59
CA ILE A 440 25.06 -14.60 -12.00
C ILE A 440 24.17 -15.42 -12.94
N GLU A 441 22.93 -15.65 -12.52
CA GLU A 441 21.96 -16.47 -13.24
C GLU A 441 21.47 -15.79 -14.53
N ALA A 442 20.92 -16.60 -15.44
CA ALA A 442 20.33 -16.09 -16.67
C ALA A 442 19.25 -15.04 -16.38
N ASP A 443 19.18 -14.00 -17.21
CA ASP A 443 18.23 -12.89 -17.09
C ASP A 443 18.33 -12.05 -15.80
N ALA A 444 19.36 -12.25 -14.96
CA ALA A 444 19.62 -11.38 -13.79
C ALA A 444 19.66 -9.88 -14.15
N PHE A 445 20.16 -9.57 -15.36
CA PHE A 445 20.27 -8.22 -15.92
C PHE A 445 19.36 -8.02 -17.15
N ASN A 446 18.18 -8.66 -17.17
CA ASN A 446 17.25 -8.50 -18.29
C ASN A 446 16.92 -7.02 -18.54
N GLY A 447 16.98 -6.57 -19.79
CA GLY A 447 16.78 -5.16 -20.16
C GLY A 447 17.98 -4.24 -19.94
N VAL A 448 19.06 -4.69 -19.30
CA VAL A 448 20.29 -3.91 -19.11
C VAL A 448 21.23 -4.10 -20.30
N ASN A 449 21.81 -3.00 -20.80
CA ASN A 449 22.79 -3.06 -21.89
C ASN A 449 24.20 -3.33 -21.33
N LEU A 450 24.50 -4.59 -21.00
CA LEU A 450 25.78 -4.99 -20.40
C LEU A 450 27.02 -4.56 -21.20
N LYS A 451 26.92 -4.38 -22.52
CA LYS A 451 28.05 -3.88 -23.35
C LYS A 451 28.46 -2.44 -23.04
N GLN A 452 27.59 -1.67 -22.38
CA GLN A 452 27.86 -0.31 -21.93
C GLN A 452 28.17 -0.23 -20.43
N VAL A 453 28.24 -1.39 -19.76
CA VAL A 453 28.56 -1.48 -18.34
C VAL A 453 30.07 -1.68 -18.15
N THR A 454 30.62 -0.99 -17.15
CA THR A 454 31.96 -1.23 -16.62
C THR A 454 31.83 -2.10 -15.38
N VAL A 455 32.51 -3.25 -15.39
CA VAL A 455 32.60 -4.19 -14.28
C VAL A 455 33.94 -3.99 -13.59
N TYR A 456 33.89 -3.76 -12.29
CA TYR A 456 35.02 -3.66 -11.38
C TYR A 456 35.08 -4.93 -10.52
N GLY A 457 36.30 -5.42 -10.28
CA GLY A 457 36.58 -6.58 -9.42
C GLY A 457 38.03 -7.04 -9.59
N ASN A 458 38.47 -8.01 -8.78
CA ASN A 458 39.83 -8.52 -8.89
C ASN A 458 40.02 -9.39 -10.14
N ARG A 459 41.25 -9.41 -10.69
CA ARG A 459 41.60 -10.29 -11.82
C ARG A 459 41.54 -11.76 -11.39
N GLY A 460 41.17 -12.64 -12.31
CA GLY A 460 41.08 -14.08 -12.08
C GLY A 460 39.83 -14.52 -11.31
N THR A 461 38.93 -13.61 -10.99
CA THR A 461 37.65 -13.89 -10.30
C THR A 461 36.50 -14.01 -11.30
N TYR A 462 35.32 -14.40 -10.79
CA TYR A 462 34.10 -14.45 -11.58
C TYR A 462 33.73 -13.10 -12.20
N ALA A 463 34.09 -11.98 -11.57
CA ALA A 463 33.83 -10.64 -12.10
C ALA A 463 34.46 -10.45 -13.50
N GLU A 464 35.72 -10.87 -13.66
CA GLU A 464 36.44 -10.80 -14.94
C GLU A 464 35.82 -11.74 -15.98
N GLU A 465 35.44 -12.96 -15.58
CA GLU A 465 34.78 -13.93 -16.45
C GLU A 465 33.42 -13.42 -16.94
N PHE A 466 32.61 -12.88 -16.03
CA PHE A 466 31.31 -12.28 -16.33
C PHE A 466 31.44 -11.13 -17.32
N ALA A 467 32.39 -10.22 -17.09
CA ALA A 467 32.62 -9.09 -17.97
C ALA A 467 33.00 -9.54 -19.39
N LYS A 468 33.97 -10.47 -19.51
CA LYS A 468 34.38 -11.05 -20.80
C LYS A 468 33.23 -11.74 -21.53
N LYS A 469 32.45 -12.56 -20.82
CA LYS A 469 31.32 -13.32 -21.39
C LYS A 469 30.23 -12.41 -21.94
N ASN A 470 29.96 -11.29 -21.28
CA ASN A 470 28.88 -10.38 -21.63
C ASN A 470 29.33 -9.17 -22.47
N GLY A 471 30.63 -9.04 -22.75
CA GLY A 471 31.21 -7.93 -23.52
C GLY A 471 31.19 -6.60 -22.77
N CYS A 472 31.20 -6.65 -21.43
CA CYS A 472 31.37 -5.48 -20.58
C CYS A 472 32.80 -4.95 -20.67
N THR A 473 33.02 -3.69 -20.32
CA THR A 473 34.37 -3.21 -20.01
C THR A 473 34.76 -3.75 -18.64
N PHE A 474 35.95 -4.34 -18.50
CA PHE A 474 36.47 -4.81 -17.21
C PHE A 474 37.58 -3.89 -16.73
N VAL A 475 37.51 -3.45 -15.48
CA VAL A 475 38.56 -2.69 -14.79
C VAL A 475 38.95 -3.47 -13.55
N ALA A 476 40.23 -3.83 -13.44
CA ALA A 476 40.71 -4.51 -12.25
C ALA A 476 40.67 -3.56 -11.06
N ASP A 477 40.14 -4.01 -9.92
CA ASP A 477 40.44 -3.34 -8.66
C ASP A 477 41.92 -3.60 -8.35
N THR A 478 42.67 -2.51 -8.17
CA THR A 478 44.12 -2.52 -7.94
C THR A 478 44.45 -1.97 -6.55
N SER A 479 43.46 -1.85 -5.67
CA SER A 479 43.66 -1.34 -4.32
C SER A 479 44.32 -2.36 -3.37
N ASP A 480 44.30 -3.66 -3.71
CA ASP A 480 44.74 -4.76 -2.82
C ASP A 480 46.00 -5.52 -3.33
N TYR A 481 46.76 -4.98 -4.30
CA TYR A 481 48.00 -5.64 -4.70
C TYR A 481 49.13 -5.39 -3.69
N LYS A 482 49.86 -6.45 -3.36
CA LYS A 482 51.06 -6.35 -2.55
C LYS A 482 52.25 -5.99 -3.43
N LYS A 483 52.88 -4.86 -3.14
CA LYS A 483 54.07 -4.41 -3.87
C LYS A 483 55.18 -5.48 -3.84
N GLY A 484 55.64 -5.90 -5.01
CA GLY A 484 56.62 -6.97 -5.22
C GLY A 484 56.07 -8.39 -5.31
N ASP A 485 54.76 -8.59 -5.06
CA ASP A 485 54.07 -9.87 -5.20
C ASP A 485 53.50 -9.97 -6.62
N VAL A 486 54.36 -10.33 -7.55
CA VAL A 486 54.13 -10.33 -8.99
C VAL A 486 53.52 -11.65 -9.45
N ASP A 487 53.71 -12.74 -8.73
CA ASP A 487 52.99 -13.99 -8.99
C ASP A 487 51.63 -14.09 -8.29
N LEU A 488 51.29 -13.08 -7.45
CA LEU A 488 49.99 -12.87 -6.80
C LEU A 488 49.65 -14.00 -5.83
N ASP A 489 50.65 -14.59 -5.17
CA ASP A 489 50.49 -15.68 -4.21
C ASP A 489 50.34 -15.22 -2.74
N GLY A 490 50.42 -13.90 -2.50
CA GLY A 490 50.37 -13.26 -1.19
C GLY A 490 51.76 -13.03 -0.57
N ASN A 491 52.83 -13.58 -1.14
CA ASN A 491 54.19 -13.53 -0.59
C ASN A 491 55.19 -13.00 -1.61
N VAL A 492 55.92 -11.96 -1.21
CA VAL A 492 57.08 -11.49 -1.99
C VAL A 492 58.25 -12.44 -1.77
N ALA A 493 58.46 -13.36 -2.71
CA ALA A 493 59.42 -14.45 -2.70
C ALA A 493 60.18 -14.58 -4.03
N ILE A 494 60.97 -15.66 -4.16
CA ILE A 494 61.78 -15.90 -5.38
C ILE A 494 60.91 -16.22 -6.61
N GLY A 495 59.63 -16.56 -6.40
CA GLY A 495 58.63 -16.74 -7.44
C GLY A 495 58.39 -15.45 -8.23
N ASP A 496 58.21 -14.33 -7.53
CA ASP A 496 58.00 -13.00 -8.14
C ASP A 496 59.17 -12.56 -8.99
N VAL A 497 60.39 -12.71 -8.45
CA VAL A 497 61.63 -12.40 -9.19
C VAL A 497 61.67 -13.18 -10.50
N ARG A 498 61.22 -14.44 -10.50
CA ARG A 498 61.17 -15.25 -11.72
C ARG A 498 60.14 -14.71 -12.70
N VAL A 499 58.97 -14.29 -12.24
CA VAL A 499 57.90 -13.73 -13.09
C VAL A 499 58.38 -12.41 -13.71
N VAL A 500 58.91 -11.48 -12.92
CA VAL A 500 59.47 -10.20 -13.41
C VAL A 500 60.61 -10.45 -14.40
N LEU A 501 61.53 -11.37 -14.11
CA LEU A 501 62.64 -11.69 -15.02
C LEU A 501 62.12 -12.23 -16.36
N ARG A 502 61.13 -13.11 -16.33
CA ARG A 502 60.51 -13.65 -17.56
C ARG A 502 59.82 -12.55 -18.37
N SER A 503 59.16 -11.60 -17.70
CA SER A 503 58.53 -10.45 -18.36
C SER A 503 59.56 -9.54 -19.04
N ILE A 504 60.60 -9.12 -18.33
CA ILE A 504 61.70 -8.30 -18.87
C ILE A 504 62.38 -9.00 -20.07
N CYS A 505 62.50 -10.32 -20.02
CA CYS A 505 63.04 -11.14 -21.12
C CYS A 505 62.02 -11.40 -22.26
N GLN A 506 60.84 -10.76 -22.22
CA GLN A 506 59.75 -10.90 -23.19
C GLN A 506 59.30 -12.35 -23.38
N LYS A 507 59.35 -13.15 -22.30
CA LYS A 507 58.89 -14.55 -22.30
C LYS A 507 57.44 -14.71 -21.88
N ILE A 508 56.90 -13.71 -21.19
CA ILE A 508 55.51 -13.59 -20.77
C ILE A 508 55.13 -12.11 -20.85
N GLU A 509 53.84 -11.83 -21.04
CA GLU A 509 53.28 -10.50 -20.79
C GLU A 509 52.68 -10.51 -19.39
N LEU A 510 52.90 -9.43 -18.63
CA LEU A 510 52.27 -9.24 -17.33
C LEU A 510 50.87 -8.67 -17.55
N ASN A 511 49.95 -9.04 -16.67
CA ASN A 511 48.70 -8.28 -16.59
C ASN A 511 48.92 -7.00 -15.76
N GLU A 512 47.97 -6.07 -15.83
CA GLU A 512 48.03 -4.77 -15.15
C GLU A 512 48.31 -4.83 -13.64
N MET A 513 47.76 -5.82 -12.90
CA MET A 513 48.08 -5.99 -11.48
C MET A 513 49.50 -6.47 -11.26
N GLN A 514 49.97 -7.40 -12.11
CA GLN A 514 51.36 -7.84 -12.05
C GLN A 514 52.32 -6.73 -12.46
N GLU A 515 51.93 -5.84 -13.39
CA GLU A 515 52.71 -4.65 -13.73
C GLU A 515 52.78 -3.67 -12.57
N LEU A 516 51.66 -3.40 -11.89
CA LEU A 516 51.61 -2.57 -10.69
C LEU A 516 52.40 -3.16 -9.51
N ALA A 517 52.28 -4.47 -9.29
CA ALA A 517 53.04 -5.18 -8.27
C ALA A 517 54.53 -5.23 -8.61
N ALA A 518 54.87 -5.34 -9.90
CA ALA A 518 56.24 -5.39 -10.36
C ALA A 518 56.92 -4.01 -10.38
N ASP A 519 56.21 -2.91 -10.68
CA ASP A 519 56.77 -1.55 -10.69
C ASP A 519 57.00 -1.03 -9.26
N VAL A 520 58.07 -1.56 -8.66
CA VAL A 520 58.43 -1.24 -7.28
C VAL A 520 59.24 0.05 -7.17
N GLU A 521 59.73 0.59 -8.28
CA GLU A 521 60.34 1.91 -8.36
C GLU A 521 59.33 3.05 -8.60
N LYS A 522 58.10 2.73 -9.05
CA LYS A 522 57.04 3.68 -9.40
C LYS A 522 57.46 4.61 -10.54
N ASP A 523 58.10 4.06 -11.57
CA ASP A 523 58.53 4.82 -12.76
C ASP A 523 57.74 4.47 -14.04
N ASP A 524 56.58 3.81 -13.86
CA ASP A 524 55.64 3.35 -14.89
C ASP A 524 56.27 2.35 -15.88
N LYS A 525 57.32 1.65 -15.46
CA LYS A 525 58.03 0.65 -16.25
C LYS A 525 58.37 -0.55 -15.38
N VAL A 526 58.15 -1.74 -15.91
CA VAL A 526 58.69 -2.98 -15.30
C VAL A 526 60.03 -3.29 -15.96
N ASP A 527 61.12 -2.93 -15.29
CA ASP A 527 62.47 -3.08 -15.83
C ASP A 527 63.46 -3.77 -14.85
N ILE A 528 64.74 -3.84 -15.24
CA ILE A 528 65.77 -4.52 -14.44
C ILE A 528 65.96 -3.89 -13.05
N LYS A 529 65.58 -2.63 -12.83
CA LYS A 529 65.63 -1.96 -11.54
C LYS A 529 64.63 -2.58 -10.57
N ASP A 530 63.39 -2.79 -11.04
CA ASP A 530 62.34 -3.43 -10.26
C ASP A 530 62.73 -4.84 -9.85
N LEU A 531 63.17 -5.64 -10.84
CA LEU A 531 63.66 -6.99 -10.61
C LEU A 531 64.74 -7.02 -9.51
N ARG A 532 65.69 -6.08 -9.59
CA ARG A 532 66.78 -5.98 -8.60
C ARG A 532 66.26 -5.59 -7.22
N LYS A 533 65.31 -4.68 -7.14
CA LYS A 533 64.74 -4.23 -5.86
C LYS A 533 63.94 -5.35 -5.20
N ILE A 534 63.06 -6.04 -5.94
CA ILE A 534 62.33 -7.22 -5.48
C ILE A 534 63.32 -8.31 -5.04
N LEU A 535 64.33 -8.63 -5.85
CA LEU A 535 65.35 -9.62 -5.49
C LEU A 535 66.13 -9.24 -4.22
N ARG A 536 66.48 -7.96 -4.04
CA ARG A 536 67.16 -7.49 -2.82
C ARG A 536 66.27 -7.64 -1.60
N TYR A 537 64.99 -7.34 -1.71
CA TYR A 537 64.03 -7.54 -0.62
C TYR A 537 63.90 -9.03 -0.26
N VAL A 538 63.69 -9.90 -1.26
CA VAL A 538 63.62 -11.36 -1.08
C VAL A 538 64.90 -11.94 -0.45
N CYS A 539 66.07 -11.37 -0.77
CA CYS A 539 67.35 -11.77 -0.18
C CYS A 539 67.66 -11.13 1.19
N GLY A 540 66.74 -10.36 1.77
CA GLY A 540 66.94 -9.66 3.05
C GLY A 540 68.02 -8.58 3.00
N LYS A 541 68.25 -7.96 1.83
CA LYS A 541 69.22 -6.87 1.65
C LYS A 541 68.62 -5.47 1.82
N ILE A 542 67.30 -5.38 1.84
CA ILE A 542 66.49 -4.19 2.14
C ILE A 542 65.25 -4.63 2.90
N ASP A 543 64.73 -3.79 3.79
CA ASP A 543 63.65 -4.16 4.70
C ASP A 543 62.25 -3.85 4.15
N SER A 544 62.15 -3.14 3.02
CA SER A 544 60.89 -2.74 2.39
C SER A 544 61.04 -2.48 0.89
N LEU A 545 59.92 -2.51 0.15
CA LEU A 545 59.86 -2.26 -1.30
C LEU A 545 59.37 -0.88 -1.69
#